data_AF-A0A0C3D4Y0-F1
#
_entry.id   AF-A0A0C3D4Y0-F1
#
_cell.length_a   1.000
_cell.length_b   1.000
_cell.length_c   1.000
_cell.angle_alpha   90.00
_cell.angle_beta   90.00
_cell.angle_gamma   90.00
#
_symmetry.space_group_name_H-M   'P 1'
#
loop_
_entity.id
_entity.type
_entity.pdbx_description
1 polymer ?
#
loop_
_entity_poly.entity_id
_entity_poly.type
_entity_poly.pdbx_seq_one_letter_code
_entity_poly.pdbx_strand_id
1 'polypeptide(L)'
;MGASQSKTDVTPKIIPNQTPVQFSQDVVDYLSDRLESPETTPERQISLDNRVRSRIQAELQALRAEEEKVQQEIHRALEKENLDRESDVGDGTPLSEAKNSATLIGNLEEIKAKVDRYQTRRQLSDFPFLKEAGEEVVSCYRSNQSTPLECWKEVARFKVAVAEAEAQYLASLR
;
A
#
# COMPACT_ATOMS: atom_id res chain seq x y z
N MET A 1 -34.29 -58.00 72.55
CA MET A 1 -33.02 -58.74 72.77
C MET A 1 -32.57 -59.22 71.40
N GLY A 2 -31.82 -58.46 70.59
CA GLY A 2 -30.37 -58.17 70.67
C GLY A 2 -29.74 -58.78 69.42
N ALA A 3 -29.55 -58.06 68.30
CA ALA A 3 -28.45 -57.15 67.97
C ALA A 3 -27.06 -57.82 67.90
N SER A 4 -26.65 -58.23 66.69
CA SER A 4 -25.23 -58.38 66.33
C SER A 4 -25.05 -58.14 64.82
N GLN A 5 -24.59 -56.93 64.53
CA GLN A 5 -24.21 -56.37 63.23
C GLN A 5 -22.96 -57.11 62.68
N SER A 6 -23.01 -57.67 61.47
CA SER A 6 -21.82 -58.05 60.71
C SER A 6 -21.48 -56.92 59.75
N LYS A 7 -20.41 -56.19 60.06
CA LYS A 7 -19.85 -55.17 59.17
C LYS A 7 -19.29 -55.85 57.93
N THR A 8 -19.74 -55.43 56.75
CA THR A 8 -19.07 -55.74 55.49
C THR A 8 -17.82 -54.86 55.41
N ASP A 9 -16.66 -55.45 55.70
CA ASP A 9 -15.36 -54.82 55.42
C ASP A 9 -15.20 -54.72 53.90
N VAL A 10 -15.71 -53.63 53.32
CA VAL A 10 -15.39 -53.19 51.95
C VAL A 10 -14.01 -52.54 52.01
N THR A 11 -12.97 -53.36 52.10
CA THR A 11 -11.63 -52.91 51.74
C THR A 11 -11.51 -52.96 50.21
N PRO A 12 -11.13 -51.85 49.54
CA PRO A 12 -10.84 -51.90 48.12
C PRO A 12 -9.63 -52.82 47.94
N LYS A 13 -9.80 -53.94 47.24
CA LYS A 13 -8.67 -54.80 46.86
C LYS A 13 -7.85 -54.07 45.81
N ILE A 14 -6.89 -53.28 46.28
CA ILE A 14 -5.90 -52.60 45.45
C ILE A 14 -5.02 -53.69 44.85
N ILE A 15 -5.16 -53.96 43.55
CA ILE A 15 -4.23 -54.77 42.79
C ILE A 15 -3.09 -53.82 42.40
N PRO A 16 -1.90 -53.88 43.02
CA PRO A 16 -0.78 -53.09 42.52
C PRO A 16 -0.43 -53.62 41.12
N ASN A 17 -0.41 -52.74 40.13
CA ASN A 17 0.07 -53.02 38.77
C ASN A 17 1.61 -53.18 38.78
N GLN A 18 2.12 -54.13 39.56
CA GLN A 18 3.53 -54.50 39.57
C GLN A 18 3.68 -55.87 38.92
N THR A 19 3.36 -55.94 37.63
CA THR A 19 3.97 -56.98 36.80
C THR A 19 5.46 -56.63 36.68
N PRO A 20 6.39 -57.53 37.04
CA PRO A 20 7.80 -57.27 36.82
C PRO A 20 8.04 -57.19 35.31
N VAL A 21 8.28 -55.98 34.82
CA VAL A 21 8.66 -55.76 33.43
C VAL A 21 10.10 -56.29 33.30
N GLN A 22 10.23 -57.54 32.86
CA GLN A 22 11.52 -58.10 32.50
C GLN A 22 11.81 -57.70 31.06
N PHE A 23 12.88 -56.92 30.87
CA PHE A 23 13.41 -56.61 29.55
C PHE A 23 14.34 -57.74 29.12
N SER A 24 14.40 -58.04 27.82
CA SER A 24 15.43 -58.93 27.30
C SER A 24 16.81 -58.31 27.51
N GLN A 25 17.81 -59.15 27.81
CA GLN A 25 19.20 -58.73 27.94
C GLN A 25 19.65 -57.90 26.73
N ASP A 26 19.25 -58.28 25.52
CA ASP A 26 19.55 -57.54 24.28
C ASP A 26 19.07 -56.08 24.28
N VAL A 27 17.91 -55.80 24.89
CA VAL A 27 17.38 -54.43 24.99
C VAL A 27 18.14 -53.63 26.04
N VAL A 28 18.54 -54.30 27.14
CA VAL A 28 19.35 -53.69 28.20
C VAL A 28 20.73 -53.34 27.66
N ASP A 29 21.38 -54.29 26.97
CA ASP A 29 22.70 -54.12 26.34
C ASP A 29 22.69 -53.00 25.29
N TYR A 30 21.65 -52.94 24.46
CA TYR A 30 21.47 -51.87 23.49
C TYR A 30 21.28 -50.49 24.13
N LEU A 31 20.60 -50.42 25.27
CA LEU A 31 20.43 -49.16 26.02
C LEU A 31 21.71 -48.75 26.75
N SER A 32 22.50 -49.70 27.28
CA SER A 32 23.80 -49.43 27.90
C SER A 32 24.85 -48.98 26.89
N ASP A 33 24.98 -49.63 25.73
CA ASP A 33 25.88 -49.20 24.66
C ASP A 33 25.54 -47.77 24.17
N ARG A 34 24.24 -47.43 24.16
CA ARG A 34 23.75 -46.11 23.75
C ARG A 34 23.96 -45.02 24.81
N LEU A 35 24.11 -45.39 26.08
CA LEU A 35 24.48 -44.48 27.17
C LEU A 35 25.96 -44.08 27.10
N GLU A 36 26.82 -44.95 26.56
CA GLU A 36 28.24 -44.68 26.36
C GLU A 36 28.51 -43.78 25.13
N SER A 37 27.58 -43.75 24.16
CA SER A 37 27.65 -42.82 23.03
C SER A 37 27.12 -41.42 23.42
N PRO A 38 27.91 -40.33 23.24
CA PRO A 38 27.47 -38.96 23.55
C PRO A 38 26.50 -38.39 22.49
N GLU A 39 26.27 -39.10 21.37
CA GLU A 39 25.46 -38.62 20.27
C GLU A 39 23.99 -39.07 20.37
N THR A 40 23.09 -38.13 20.09
CA THR A 40 21.68 -38.44 19.94
C THR A 40 21.46 -39.22 18.65
N THR A 41 20.79 -40.37 18.71
CA THR A 41 20.44 -41.13 17.50
C THR A 41 19.59 -40.33 16.51
N PRO A 42 19.68 -40.64 15.21
CA PRO A 42 19.01 -39.89 14.15
C PRO A 42 17.49 -39.78 14.36
N GLU A 43 16.82 -40.85 14.80
CA GLU A 43 15.38 -40.81 15.08
C GLU A 43 15.01 -39.80 16.18
N ARG A 44 15.85 -39.73 17.22
CA ARG A 44 15.68 -38.77 18.31
C ARG A 44 15.91 -37.34 17.82
N GLN A 45 16.96 -37.12 17.01
CA GLN A 45 17.23 -35.82 16.39
C GLN A 45 16.04 -35.34 15.55
N ILE A 46 15.49 -36.20 14.70
CA ILE A 46 14.32 -35.87 13.87
C ILE A 46 13.11 -35.48 14.75
N SER A 47 12.85 -36.22 15.83
CA SER A 47 11.76 -35.89 16.74
C SER A 47 11.96 -34.55 17.45
N LEU A 48 13.20 -34.23 17.82
CA LEU A 48 13.57 -32.95 18.44
C LEU A 48 13.42 -31.81 17.44
N ASP A 49 13.94 -31.97 16.22
CA ASP A 49 13.86 -30.97 15.16
C ASP A 49 12.41 -30.66 14.79
N ASN A 50 11.56 -31.69 14.70
CA ASN A 50 10.14 -31.50 14.42
C ASN A 50 9.44 -30.73 15.54
N ARG A 51 9.79 -31.00 16.81
CA ARG A 51 9.26 -30.24 17.95
C ARG A 51 9.77 -28.80 17.97
N VAL A 52 11.02 -28.56 17.58
CA VAL A 52 11.59 -27.22 17.48
C VAL A 52 10.90 -26.45 16.35
N ARG A 53 10.75 -27.05 15.17
CA ARG A 53 10.03 -26.46 14.03
C ARG A 53 8.59 -26.11 14.38
N SER A 54 7.87 -27.02 15.04
CA SER A 54 6.47 -26.75 15.41
C SER A 54 6.34 -25.59 16.40
N ARG A 55 7.26 -25.48 17.36
CA ARG A 55 7.32 -24.31 18.27
C ARG A 55 7.64 -23.02 17.53
N ILE A 56 8.66 -23.03 16.68
CA ILE A 56 9.03 -21.85 15.88
C ILE A 56 7.84 -21.39 15.03
N GLN A 57 7.12 -22.33 14.40
CA GLN A 57 5.95 -22.00 13.60
C GLN A 57 4.81 -21.40 14.44
N ALA A 58 4.54 -21.95 15.62
CA ALA A 58 3.53 -21.41 16.53
C ALA A 58 3.90 -19.99 17.01
N GLU A 59 5.15 -19.78 17.39
CA GLU A 59 5.66 -18.46 17.81
C GLU A 59 5.62 -17.44 16.67
N LEU A 60 6.00 -17.83 15.45
CA LEU A 60 5.91 -16.96 14.26
C LEU A 60 4.46 -16.56 13.94
N GLN A 61 3.51 -17.49 14.11
CA GLN A 61 2.10 -17.19 13.92
C GLN A 61 1.58 -16.23 14.99
N ALA A 62 1.99 -16.42 16.25
CA ALA A 62 1.64 -15.52 17.35
C ALA A 62 2.17 -14.10 17.09
N LEU A 63 3.46 -13.97 16.72
CA LEU A 63 4.07 -12.67 16.41
C LEU A 63 3.38 -11.94 15.27
N ARG A 64 3.01 -12.63 14.18
CA ARG A 64 2.26 -12.00 13.08
C ARG A 64 0.89 -11.48 13.52
N ALA A 65 0.20 -12.24 14.37
CA ALA A 65 -1.10 -11.81 14.89
C ALA A 65 -0.96 -10.60 15.84
N GLU A 66 0.14 -10.49 16.58
CA GLU A 66 0.46 -9.31 17.38
C GLU A 66 0.83 -8.11 16.50
N GLU A 67 1.65 -8.30 15.47
CA GLU A 67 1.99 -7.26 14.49
C GLU A 67 0.74 -6.69 13.81
N GLU A 68 -0.20 -7.54 13.38
CA GLU A 68 -1.46 -7.11 12.78
C GLU A 68 -2.30 -6.28 13.76
N LYS A 69 -2.36 -6.67 15.04
CA LYS A 69 -3.07 -5.89 16.07
C LYS A 69 -2.41 -4.53 16.29
N VAL A 70 -1.09 -4.49 16.42
CA VAL A 70 -0.34 -3.24 16.58
C VAL A 70 -0.54 -2.33 15.37
N GLN A 71 -0.52 -2.88 14.15
CA GLN A 71 -0.81 -2.11 12.93
C GLN A 71 -2.23 -1.53 12.94
N GLN A 72 -3.23 -2.31 13.36
CA GLN A 72 -4.61 -1.83 13.49
C GLN A 72 -4.74 -0.72 14.55
N GLU A 73 -4.07 -0.86 15.68
CA GLU A 73 -4.04 0.16 16.74
C GLU A 73 -3.37 1.44 16.26
N ILE A 74 -2.24 1.35 15.55
CA ILE A 74 -1.56 2.49 14.93
C ILE A 74 -2.48 3.17 13.92
N HIS A 75 -3.12 2.40 13.03
CA HIS A 75 -4.05 2.95 12.04
C HIS A 75 -5.19 3.70 12.72
N ARG A 76 -5.81 3.10 13.73
CA ARG A 76 -6.89 3.71 14.50
C ARG A 76 -6.42 4.96 15.25
N ALA A 77 -5.21 4.95 15.79
CA ALA A 77 -4.63 6.11 16.47
C ALA A 77 -4.37 7.27 15.49
N LEU A 78 -3.86 6.97 14.30
CA LEU A 78 -3.64 7.96 13.23
C LEU A 78 -4.97 8.51 12.69
N GLU A 79 -5.98 7.66 12.48
CA GLU A 79 -7.33 8.10 12.11
C GLU A 79 -7.91 9.04 13.16
N LYS A 80 -7.79 8.67 14.44
CA LYS A 80 -8.25 9.51 15.55
C LYS A 80 -7.47 10.83 15.61
N GLU A 81 -6.15 10.81 15.49
CA GLU A 81 -5.34 12.03 15.47
C GLU A 81 -5.72 12.93 14.29
N ASN A 82 -5.96 12.36 13.11
CA ASN A 82 -6.41 13.11 11.94
C ASN A 82 -7.78 13.75 12.20
N LEU A 83 -8.74 13.01 12.77
CA LEU A 83 -10.05 13.57 13.15
C LEU A 83 -9.95 14.65 14.24
N ASP A 84 -9.12 14.43 15.27
CA ASP A 84 -8.91 15.39 16.35
C ASP A 84 -8.24 16.67 15.80
N ARG A 85 -7.26 16.54 14.91
CA ARG A 85 -6.65 17.66 14.17
C ARG A 85 -7.65 18.38 13.25
N GLU A 86 -8.50 17.65 12.54
CA GLU A 86 -9.57 18.24 11.74
C GLU A 86 -10.57 19.02 12.61
N SER A 87 -10.83 18.54 13.84
CA SER A 87 -11.75 19.19 14.79
C SER A 87 -11.15 20.44 15.45
N ASP A 88 -9.85 20.42 15.78
CA ASP A 88 -9.13 21.54 16.42
C ASP A 88 -8.86 22.69 15.41
N VAL A 89 -8.66 22.36 14.13
CA VAL A 89 -8.56 23.35 13.03
C VAL A 89 -9.89 24.05 12.74
N GLY A 90 -10.99 23.63 13.38
CA GLY A 90 -12.31 24.28 13.30
C GLY A 90 -12.41 25.65 13.99
N ASP A 91 -11.44 26.06 14.81
CA ASP A 91 -11.49 27.32 15.57
C ASP A 91 -10.28 28.24 15.28
N GLY A 92 -10.27 28.84 14.09
CA GLY A 92 -9.86 30.25 13.99
C GLY A 92 -8.38 30.63 13.79
N THR A 93 -7.53 29.87 13.07
CA THR A 93 -6.31 30.48 12.49
C THR A 93 -5.92 29.90 11.12
N PRO A 94 -5.60 30.74 10.10
CA PRO A 94 -5.25 30.28 8.77
C PRO A 94 -3.74 30.19 8.65
N LEU A 95 -3.15 29.03 8.83
CA LEU A 95 -1.83 28.80 8.24
C LEU A 95 -1.55 27.32 7.97
N SER A 96 -1.15 27.10 6.73
CA SER A 96 -0.46 25.92 6.23
C SER A 96 -1.35 24.69 6.01
N GLU A 97 -2.02 24.68 4.86
CA GLU A 97 -1.84 23.56 3.93
C GLU A 97 -2.10 22.18 4.56
N ALA A 98 -3.16 22.10 5.36
CA ALA A 98 -3.77 20.85 5.75
C ALA A 98 -4.30 20.23 4.44
N LYS A 99 -3.49 19.32 3.89
CA LYS A 99 -3.75 18.52 2.71
C LYS A 99 -4.92 17.58 2.99
N ASN A 100 -6.12 18.14 3.13
CA ASN A 100 -7.33 17.37 3.30
C ASN A 100 -7.57 16.64 1.97
N SER A 101 -7.69 15.31 2.00
CA SER A 101 -7.89 14.48 0.80
C SER A 101 -9.08 14.96 -0.05
N ALA A 102 -10.16 15.40 0.61
CA ALA A 102 -11.33 15.98 -0.05
C ALA A 102 -11.01 17.32 -0.75
N THR A 103 -10.22 18.20 -0.14
CA THR A 103 -9.81 19.47 -0.76
C THR A 103 -8.83 19.25 -1.92
N LEU A 104 -7.94 18.26 -1.80
CA LEU A 104 -7.03 17.87 -2.88
C LEU A 104 -7.77 17.38 -4.12
N ILE A 105 -8.85 16.59 -3.95
CA ILE A 105 -9.69 16.14 -5.07
C ILE A 105 -10.36 17.33 -5.75
N GLY A 106 -10.96 18.24 -4.99
CA GLY A 106 -11.56 19.46 -5.54
C GLY A 106 -10.55 20.34 -6.28
N ASN A 107 -9.36 20.52 -5.70
CA ASN A 107 -8.27 21.28 -6.33
C ASN A 107 -7.77 20.62 -7.62
N LEU A 108 -7.68 19.28 -7.67
CA LEU A 108 -7.29 18.54 -8.88
C LEU A 108 -8.33 18.67 -10.00
N GLU A 109 -9.62 18.64 -9.67
CA GLU A 109 -10.70 18.86 -10.63
C GLU A 109 -10.69 20.30 -11.16
N GLU A 110 -10.44 21.28 -10.29
CA GLU A 110 -10.32 22.68 -10.70
C GLU A 110 -9.12 22.91 -11.63
N ILE A 111 -7.96 22.30 -11.32
CA ILE A 111 -6.76 22.36 -12.17
C ILE A 111 -7.03 21.71 -13.52
N LYS A 112 -7.65 20.53 -13.56
CA LYS A 112 -8.03 19.87 -14.83
C LYS A 112 -8.95 20.77 -15.66
N ALA A 113 -9.99 21.31 -15.05
CA ALA A 113 -10.91 22.23 -15.74
C ALA A 113 -10.21 23.50 -16.27
N LYS A 114 -9.24 24.05 -15.52
CA LYS A 114 -8.42 25.19 -15.97
C LYS A 114 -7.52 24.83 -17.14
N VAL A 115 -6.89 23.65 -17.12
CA VAL A 115 -6.04 23.16 -18.22
C VAL A 115 -6.86 22.92 -19.47
N ASP A 116 -8.01 22.27 -19.35
CA ASP A 116 -8.90 22.01 -20.50
C ASP A 116 -9.37 23.32 -21.12
N ARG A 117 -9.82 24.29 -20.29
CA ARG A 117 -10.19 25.64 -20.76
C ARG A 117 -9.03 26.34 -21.47
N TYR A 118 -7.81 26.21 -20.97
CA TYR A 118 -6.63 26.81 -21.58
C TYR A 118 -6.28 26.13 -22.92
N GLN A 119 -6.36 24.80 -22.98
CA GLN A 119 -6.11 24.04 -24.21
C GLN A 119 -7.16 24.33 -25.28
N THR A 120 -8.44 24.46 -24.92
CA THR A 120 -9.50 24.86 -25.86
C THR A 120 -9.22 26.26 -26.44
N ARG A 121 -8.87 27.25 -25.60
CA ARG A 121 -8.54 28.61 -26.06
C ARG A 121 -7.25 28.71 -26.87
N ARG A 122 -6.31 27.79 -26.66
CA ARG A 122 -5.02 27.78 -27.36
C ARG A 122 -5.09 27.11 -28.73
N GLN A 123 -6.12 26.31 -29.00
CA GLN A 123 -6.29 25.79 -30.35
C GLN A 123 -6.52 26.98 -31.27
N LEU A 124 -5.64 27.16 -32.27
CA LEU A 124 -5.78 28.19 -33.33
C LEU A 124 -7.07 27.97 -34.18
N SER A 125 -7.98 27.09 -33.78
CA SER A 125 -9.34 26.95 -34.33
C SER A 125 -10.12 28.27 -34.27
N ASP A 126 -9.81 29.14 -33.31
CA ASP A 126 -10.54 30.38 -33.10
C ASP A 126 -10.20 31.46 -34.15
N PHE A 127 -9.07 31.31 -34.86
CA PHE A 127 -8.61 32.25 -35.88
C PHE A 127 -8.21 31.53 -37.18
N PRO A 128 -9.18 31.04 -37.96
CA PRO A 128 -8.91 30.37 -39.24
C PRO A 128 -8.15 31.28 -40.22
N PHE A 129 -8.48 32.57 -40.24
CA PHE A 129 -7.83 33.58 -41.07
C PHE A 129 -6.34 33.76 -40.77
N LEU A 130 -5.92 33.60 -39.51
CA LEU A 130 -4.50 33.63 -39.14
C LEU A 130 -3.71 32.45 -39.69
N LYS A 131 -4.32 31.27 -39.67
CA LYS A 131 -3.69 30.06 -40.23
C LYS A 131 -3.53 30.20 -41.74
N GLU A 132 -4.59 30.63 -42.42
CA GLU A 132 -4.57 30.86 -43.88
C GLU A 132 -3.51 31.90 -44.27
N ALA A 133 -3.49 33.07 -43.61
CA ALA A 133 -2.48 34.10 -43.87
C ALA A 133 -1.04 33.61 -43.55
N GLY A 134 -0.88 32.79 -42.52
CA GLY A 134 0.41 32.17 -42.18
C GLY A 134 0.87 31.15 -43.23
N GLU A 135 -0.04 30.32 -43.73
CA GLU A 135 0.22 29.36 -44.81
C GLU A 135 0.57 30.06 -46.12
N GLU A 136 -0.10 31.19 -46.44
CA GLU A 136 0.23 32.03 -47.60
C GLU A 136 1.66 32.56 -47.51
N VAL A 137 2.08 33.11 -46.37
CA VAL A 137 3.45 33.58 -46.14
C VAL A 137 4.47 32.45 -46.31
N VAL A 138 4.19 31.28 -45.70
CA VAL A 138 5.05 30.10 -45.81
C VAL A 138 5.13 29.62 -47.25
N SER A 139 4.03 29.62 -47.99
CA SER A 139 4.00 29.23 -49.40
C SER A 139 4.80 30.20 -50.28
N CYS A 140 4.71 31.51 -50.03
CA CYS A 140 5.46 32.53 -50.75
C CYS A 140 6.97 32.40 -50.51
N TYR A 141 7.40 32.17 -49.27
CA TYR A 141 8.81 31.95 -48.97
C TYR A 141 9.36 30.64 -49.55
N ARG A 142 8.52 29.60 -49.66
CA ARG A 142 8.91 28.34 -50.31
C ARG A 142 9.10 28.49 -51.81
N SER A 143 8.29 29.32 -52.48
CA SER A 143 8.41 29.59 -53.91
C SER A 143 9.52 30.59 -54.25
N ASN A 144 9.81 31.54 -53.34
CA ASN A 144 10.81 32.60 -53.54
C ASN A 144 12.01 32.46 -52.60
N GLN A 145 12.78 31.38 -52.75
CA GLN A 145 13.92 31.05 -51.85
C GLN A 145 15.10 32.02 -51.99
N SER A 146 15.34 32.57 -53.19
CA SER A 146 16.43 33.51 -53.47
C SER A 146 15.99 34.99 -53.39
N THR A 147 14.69 35.25 -53.36
CA THR A 147 14.10 36.61 -53.37
C THR A 147 13.03 36.75 -52.29
N PRO A 148 13.37 36.61 -50.99
CA PRO A 148 12.40 36.66 -49.90
C PRO A 148 11.75 38.04 -49.72
N LEU A 149 12.33 39.10 -50.30
CA LEU A 149 11.79 40.46 -50.23
C LEU A 149 10.49 40.64 -51.05
N GLU A 150 10.21 39.76 -52.02
CA GLU A 150 8.97 39.83 -52.81
C GLU A 150 7.72 39.47 -51.99
N CYS A 151 7.87 38.67 -50.93
CA CYS A 151 6.78 38.20 -50.07
C CYS A 151 6.31 39.22 -49.01
N TRP A 152 6.65 40.50 -49.20
CA TRP A 152 6.36 41.54 -48.22
C TRP A 152 4.85 41.82 -48.05
N LYS A 153 4.05 41.57 -49.10
CA LYS A 153 2.60 41.81 -49.08
C LYS A 153 1.89 40.78 -48.21
N GLU A 154 2.26 39.52 -48.33
CA GLU A 154 1.77 38.39 -47.56
C GLU A 154 2.15 38.57 -46.10
N VAL A 155 3.40 38.99 -45.83
CA VAL A 155 3.86 39.31 -44.47
C VAL A 155 3.11 40.50 -43.88
N ALA A 156 2.81 41.53 -44.67
CA ALA A 156 2.02 42.67 -44.21
C ALA A 156 0.59 42.25 -43.84
N ARG A 157 -0.05 41.40 -44.65
CA ARG A 157 -1.38 40.83 -44.35
C ARG A 157 -1.36 39.98 -43.08
N PHE A 158 -0.36 39.11 -42.94
CA PHE A 158 -0.19 38.30 -41.73
C PHE A 158 -0.02 39.17 -40.48
N LYS A 159 0.79 40.24 -40.55
CA LYS A 159 0.95 41.18 -39.42
C LYS A 159 -0.36 41.86 -39.02
N VAL A 160 -1.19 42.24 -39.99
CA VAL A 160 -2.52 42.82 -39.70
C VAL A 160 -3.43 41.79 -39.04
N ALA A 161 -3.47 40.56 -39.56
CA ALA A 161 -4.25 39.48 -39.00
C ALA A 161 -3.83 39.14 -37.55
N VAL A 162 -2.51 39.16 -37.27
CA VAL A 162 -1.96 38.95 -35.92
C VAL A 162 -2.36 40.07 -34.98
N ALA A 163 -2.26 41.34 -35.41
CA ALA A 163 -2.67 42.47 -34.60
C ALA A 163 -4.17 42.42 -34.23
N GLU A 164 -5.03 41.96 -35.16
CA GLU A 164 -6.45 41.77 -34.89
C GLU A 164 -6.71 40.63 -33.90
N ALA A 165 -6.05 39.49 -34.07
CA ALA A 165 -6.18 38.37 -33.14
C ALA A 165 -5.65 38.68 -31.74
N GLU A 166 -4.53 39.41 -31.66
CA GLU A 166 -3.98 39.91 -30.39
C GLU A 166 -4.97 40.88 -29.73
N ALA A 167 -5.60 41.78 -30.50
CA ALA A 167 -6.61 42.70 -29.96
C ALA A 167 -7.84 41.95 -29.42
N GLN A 168 -8.34 40.92 -30.14
CA GLN A 168 -9.45 40.09 -29.69
C GLN A 168 -9.06 39.24 -28.46
N TYR A 169 -7.83 38.70 -28.43
CA TYR A 169 -7.32 37.97 -27.28
C TYR A 169 -7.21 38.85 -26.03
N LEU A 170 -6.64 40.05 -26.16
CA LEU A 170 -6.57 41.03 -25.07
C LEU A 170 -7.96 41.49 -24.62
N ALA A 171 -8.92 41.61 -25.53
CA ALA A 171 -10.32 41.91 -25.18
C ALA A 171 -10.98 40.76 -24.40
N SER A 172 -10.65 39.50 -24.70
CA SER A 172 -11.17 38.32 -23.99
C SER A 172 -10.60 38.12 -22.58
N LEU A 173 -9.49 38.81 -22.26
CA LEU A 173 -8.83 38.77 -20.95
C LEU A 173 -9.33 39.88 -20.00
N ARG A 174 -10.06 40.88 -20.51
CA ARG A 174 -10.76 41.89 -19.70
C ARG A 174 -12.11 41.37 -19.22
#